data_AF-A0A9X2ER27-F1
#
_entry.id   AF-A0A9X2ER27-F1
#
_cell.length_a   1.000
_cell.length_b   1.000
_cell.length_c   1.000
_cell.angle_alpha   90.00
_cell.angle_beta   90.00
_cell.angle_gamma   90.00
#
_symmetry.space_group_name_H-M   'P 1'
#
loop_
_entity.id
_entity.type
_entity.pdbx_description
1 polymer ?
#
loop_
_entity_poly.entity_id
_entity_poly.type
_entity_poly.pdbx_seq_one_letter_code
_entity_poly.pdbx_strand_id
1 'polypeptide(L)'
;MPSFSPLNDVPGLEAWQFAYNIDDGHSAGTIVRATVTQAAEPATADAQAAAVLKCTIAVIDDQNNVQTDGAGDAMDKVYVATQTLQTDAGQTVNVADHVADLVSDCIVEVANRLAVHSSIAAMAIPSG
;
A
#
# COMPACT_ATOMS: atom_id res chain seq x y z
N MET A 1 12.77 11.87 -3.94
CA MET A 1 11.60 10.97 -4.01
C MET A 1 12.05 9.62 -3.51
N PRO A 2 11.32 8.96 -2.61
CA PRO A 2 11.61 7.58 -2.29
C PRO A 2 11.58 6.74 -3.57
N SER A 3 12.57 5.88 -3.77
CA SER A 3 12.55 4.88 -4.84
C SER A 3 11.95 3.57 -4.33
N PHE A 4 11.28 2.87 -5.24
CA PHE A 4 10.81 1.53 -5.01
C PHE A 4 10.86 0.76 -6.32
N SER A 5 11.02 -0.56 -6.23
CA SER A 5 11.06 -1.44 -7.40
C SER A 5 10.12 -2.62 -7.20
N PRO A 6 9.38 -3.03 -8.25
CA PRO A 6 8.51 -4.20 -8.16
C PRO A 6 9.33 -5.48 -7.90
N LEU A 7 8.77 -6.37 -7.08
CA LEU A 7 9.28 -7.70 -6.83
C LEU A 7 8.29 -8.73 -7.38
N ASN A 8 8.70 -9.41 -8.45
CA ASN A 8 7.83 -10.36 -9.16
C ASN A 8 7.90 -11.79 -8.59
N ASP A 9 8.90 -12.09 -7.77
CA ASP A 9 9.23 -13.45 -7.33
C ASP A 9 8.80 -13.75 -5.89
N VAL A 10 8.03 -12.86 -5.25
CA VAL A 10 7.47 -13.12 -3.91
C VAL A 10 6.41 -14.23 -4.03
N PRO A 11 6.58 -15.37 -3.36
CA PRO A 11 5.70 -16.51 -3.52
C PRO A 11 4.34 -16.27 -2.89
N GLY A 12 3.31 -16.89 -3.47
CA GLY A 12 1.96 -16.91 -2.88
C GLY A 12 1.23 -15.58 -2.86
N LEU A 13 1.64 -14.59 -3.66
CA LEU A 13 0.85 -13.38 -3.88
C LEU A 13 -0.47 -13.73 -4.58
N GLU A 14 -1.57 -13.22 -4.06
CA GLU A 14 -2.89 -13.38 -4.65
C GLU A 14 -3.12 -12.37 -5.80
N ALA A 15 -4.21 -12.56 -6.55
CA ALA A 15 -4.66 -11.55 -7.49
C ALA A 15 -4.85 -10.20 -6.77
N TRP A 16 -4.46 -9.10 -7.43
CA TRP A 16 -4.48 -7.75 -6.86
C TRP A 16 -3.56 -7.53 -5.65
N GLN A 17 -2.57 -8.42 -5.47
CA GLN A 17 -1.45 -8.19 -4.59
C GLN A 17 -0.18 -7.92 -5.39
N PHE A 18 0.59 -6.93 -4.94
CA PHE A 18 1.80 -6.49 -5.61
C PHE A 18 2.89 -6.29 -4.56
N ALA A 19 4.06 -6.89 -4.76
CA ALA A 19 5.19 -6.71 -3.87
C ALA A 19 6.19 -5.70 -4.43
N TYR A 20 6.78 -4.90 -3.54
CA TYR A 20 7.78 -3.91 -3.89
C TYR A 20 8.88 -3.88 -2.84
N ASN A 21 10.10 -3.70 -3.30
CA ASN A 21 11.21 -3.32 -2.45
C ASN A 21 11.23 -1.80 -2.29
N ILE A 22 11.38 -1.31 -1.06
CA ILE A 22 11.60 0.10 -0.77
C ILE A 22 13.11 0.38 -0.77
N ASP A 23 13.53 1.37 -1.55
CA ASP A 23 14.91 1.79 -1.74
C ASP A 23 15.04 3.29 -1.50
N ASP A 24 14.61 3.78 -0.33
CA ASP A 24 14.64 5.21 0.02
C ASP A 24 15.86 5.62 0.88
N GLY A 25 16.82 4.70 1.03
CA GLY A 25 18.03 4.85 1.84
C GLY A 25 17.83 4.73 3.36
N HIS A 26 16.59 4.85 3.87
CA HIS A 26 16.26 4.77 5.30
C HIS A 26 15.60 3.44 5.69
N SER A 27 14.89 2.86 4.74
CA SER A 27 14.15 1.60 4.82
C SER A 27 14.58 0.65 3.69
N ALA A 28 15.80 0.85 3.17
CA ALA A 28 16.38 0.03 2.10
C ALA A 28 16.31 -1.46 2.45
N GLY A 29 15.71 -2.25 1.56
CA GLY A 29 15.51 -3.70 1.77
C GLY A 29 14.20 -4.06 2.46
N THR A 30 13.35 -3.09 2.79
CA THR A 30 12.00 -3.36 3.29
C THR A 30 11.13 -3.81 2.12
N ILE A 31 10.53 -4.99 2.24
CA ILE A 31 9.57 -5.48 1.26
C ILE A 31 8.17 -5.12 1.74
N VAL A 32 7.40 -4.48 0.87
CA VAL A 32 6.00 -4.16 1.12
C VAL A 32 5.10 -4.90 0.15
N ARG A 33 3.94 -5.32 0.63
CA ARG A 33 2.85 -5.86 -0.20
C ARG A 33 1.71 -4.86 -0.22
N ALA A 34 1.34 -4.42 -1.42
CA ALA A 34 0.12 -3.69 -1.67
C ALA A 34 -1.01 -4.66 -2.03
N THR A 35 -2.07 -4.68 -1.23
CA THR A 35 -3.29 -5.43 -1.51
C THR A 35 -4.37 -4.45 -1.93
N VAL A 36 -4.93 -4.64 -3.12
CA VAL A 36 -6.01 -3.80 -3.65
C VAL A 36 -7.32 -4.59 -3.63
N THR A 37 -8.33 -4.03 -2.97
CA THR A 37 -9.69 -4.57 -2.97
C THR A 37 -10.62 -3.59 -3.68
N GLN A 38 -11.58 -4.12 -4.41
CA GLN A 38 -12.61 -3.33 -5.09
C GLN A 38 -14.00 -3.66 -4.50
N ALA A 39 -14.78 -2.63 -4.21
CA ALA A 39 -16.20 -2.74 -3.91
C ALA A 39 -17.01 -1.88 -4.90
N ALA A 40 -18.17 -2.37 -5.32
CA ALA A 40 -19.12 -1.57 -6.09
C ALA A 40 -20.18 -0.99 -5.14
N GLU A 41 -20.41 0.32 -5.24
CA GLU A 41 -21.48 1.01 -4.54
C GLU A 41 -22.63 1.30 -5.51
N PRO A 42 -23.86 0.87 -5.20
CA PRO A 42 -25.00 1.11 -6.06
C PRO A 42 -25.39 2.60 -6.05
N ALA A 43 -26.01 3.05 -7.13
CA ALA A 43 -26.61 4.38 -7.17
C ALA A 43 -27.75 4.50 -6.13
N THR A 44 -27.87 5.67 -5.52
CA THR A 44 -28.97 6.04 -4.63
C THR A 44 -29.73 7.24 -5.20
N ALA A 45 -30.76 7.72 -4.51
CA ALA A 45 -31.46 8.94 -4.90
C ALA A 45 -30.55 10.19 -4.85
N ASP A 46 -29.47 10.14 -4.07
CA ASP A 46 -28.59 11.27 -3.76
C ASP A 46 -27.16 11.09 -4.30
N ALA A 47 -26.81 9.92 -4.84
CA ALA A 47 -25.46 9.61 -5.32
C ALA A 47 -25.46 8.69 -6.55
N GLN A 48 -24.52 8.90 -7.46
CA GLN A 48 -24.28 8.00 -8.58
C GLN A 48 -23.60 6.71 -8.12
N ALA A 49 -23.71 5.65 -8.93
CA ALA A 49 -22.96 4.43 -8.69
C ALA A 49 -21.45 4.70 -8.74
N ALA A 50 -20.68 3.95 -7.95
CA ALA A 50 -19.24 4.13 -7.84
C ALA A 50 -18.51 2.80 -7.67
N ALA A 51 -17.24 2.78 -8.05
CA ALA A 51 -16.29 1.75 -7.66
C ALA A 51 -15.37 2.31 -6.58
N VAL A 52 -15.30 1.65 -5.43
CA VAL A 52 -14.41 2.01 -4.33
C VAL A 52 -13.23 1.05 -4.36
N LEU A 53 -12.06 1.60 -4.66
CA LEU A 53 -10.79 0.92 -4.55
C LEU A 53 -10.17 1.21 -3.20
N LYS A 54 -9.66 0.18 -2.55
CA LYS A 54 -8.92 0.30 -1.30
C LYS A 54 -7.60 -0.39 -1.46
N CYS A 55 -6.52 0.35 -1.26
CA CYS A 55 -5.17 -0.15 -1.21
C CYS A 55 -4.73 -0.23 0.26
N THR A 56 -4.26 -1.40 0.67
CA THR A 56 -3.71 -1.66 2.01
C THR A 56 -2.28 -2.12 1.86
N ILE A 57 -1.36 -1.53 2.62
CA ILE A 57 0.05 -1.89 2.61
C ILE A 57 0.41 -2.68 3.87
N ALA A 58 1.03 -3.83 3.65
CA ALA A 58 1.70 -4.61 4.69
C ALA A 58 3.23 -4.60 4.47
N VAL A 59 4.00 -4.70 5.56
CA VAL A 59 5.43 -5.04 5.47
C VAL A 59 5.56 -6.56 5.58
N ILE A 60 6.28 -7.15 4.63
CA ILE A 60 6.44 -8.60 4.50
C ILE A 60 7.92 -8.98 4.38
N ASP A 61 8.23 -10.27 4.54
CA ASP A 61 9.51 -10.86 4.09
C ASP A 61 9.43 -11.33 2.63
N ASP A 62 10.54 -11.91 2.14
CA ASP A 62 10.67 -12.49 0.80
C ASP A 62 9.87 -13.80 0.62
N GLN A 63 9.22 -14.30 1.68
CA GLN A 63 8.30 -15.43 1.63
C GLN A 63 6.83 -15.03 1.88
N ASN A 64 6.51 -13.73 1.78
CA ASN A 64 5.16 -13.17 1.90
C ASN A 64 4.55 -13.26 3.31
N ASN A 65 5.37 -13.44 4.36
CA ASN A 65 4.90 -13.40 5.75
C ASN A 65 4.93 -11.96 6.26
N VAL A 66 3.84 -11.55 6.92
CA VAL A 66 3.74 -10.24 7.55
C VAL A 66 4.74 -10.12 8.68
N GLN A 67 5.53 -9.05 8.66
CA GLN A 67 6.49 -8.72 9.71
C GLN A 67 5.81 -8.09 10.93
N THR A 68 6.47 -8.15 12.08
CA THR A 68 6.09 -7.41 13.29
C THR A 68 7.03 -6.25 13.52
N ASP A 69 6.54 -5.16 14.09
CA ASP A 69 7.40 -4.05 14.49
C ASP A 69 8.18 -4.34 15.79
N GLY A 70 8.95 -3.36 16.27
CA GLY A 70 9.73 -3.48 17.50
C GLY A 70 8.90 -3.58 18.80
N ALA A 71 7.60 -3.29 18.74
CA ALA A 71 6.66 -3.49 19.84
C ALA A 71 5.95 -4.87 19.78
N GLY A 72 6.14 -5.60 18.69
CA GLY A 72 5.49 -6.89 18.42
C GLY A 72 4.14 -6.76 17.73
N ASP A 73 3.77 -5.57 17.25
CA ASP A 73 2.53 -5.35 16.51
C ASP A 73 2.70 -5.79 15.05
N ALA A 74 1.67 -6.46 14.50
CA ALA A 74 1.70 -6.90 13.11
C ALA A 74 1.65 -5.71 12.14
N MET A 75 2.56 -5.69 11.18
CA MET A 75 2.65 -4.64 10.15
C MET A 75 1.75 -4.97 8.94
N ASP A 76 0.51 -5.41 9.17
CA ASP A 76 -0.43 -5.82 8.12
C ASP A 76 -1.20 -4.65 7.47
N LYS A 77 -1.23 -3.48 8.14
CA LYS A 77 -1.99 -2.29 7.74
C LYS A 77 -1.21 -0.99 8.02
N VAL A 78 0.04 -0.94 7.57
CA VAL A 78 0.92 0.22 7.77
C VAL A 78 0.35 1.48 7.09
N TYR A 79 -0.37 1.29 5.98
CA TYR A 79 -1.10 2.36 5.34
C TYR A 79 -2.33 1.84 4.61
N VAL A 80 -3.36 2.68 4.56
CA VAL A 80 -4.61 2.40 3.86
C VAL A 80 -5.02 3.65 3.11
N ALA A 81 -5.19 3.54 1.80
CA ALA A 81 -5.81 4.56 0.97
C ALA A 81 -7.06 4.03 0.30
N THR A 82 -8.04 4.91 0.13
CA THR A 82 -9.29 4.62 -0.57
C THR A 82 -9.45 5.62 -1.70
N GLN A 83 -9.79 5.13 -2.89
CA GLN A 83 -10.11 5.94 -4.06
C GLN A 83 -11.51 5.57 -4.54
N THR A 84 -12.39 6.57 -4.63
CA THR A 84 -13.75 6.40 -5.16
C THR A 84 -13.78 6.88 -6.61
N LEU A 85 -14.15 5.99 -7.51
CA LEU A 85 -14.31 6.25 -8.93
C LEU A 85 -15.81 6.33 -9.24
N GLN A 86 -16.31 7.52 -9.55
CA GLN A 86 -17.69 7.68 -9.99
C GLN A 86 -17.86 7.02 -11.37
N THR A 87 -18.92 6.23 -11.54
CA THR A 87 -19.24 5.67 -12.86
C THR A 87 -20.16 6.64 -13.57
N ASP A 88 -19.75 7.18 -14.71
CA ASP A 88 -20.64 8.01 -15.55
C ASP A 88 -21.79 7.14 -16.07
N ALA A 89 -22.96 7.27 -15.43
CA ALA A 89 -24.24 6.72 -15.88
C ALA A 89 -24.22 5.22 -16.30
N GLY A 90 -23.37 4.39 -15.70
CA GLY A 90 -23.27 2.96 -16.00
C GLY A 90 -22.21 2.57 -17.04
N GLN A 91 -21.33 3.48 -17.45
CA GLN A 91 -20.12 3.09 -18.19
C GLN A 91 -19.11 2.39 -17.28
N THR A 92 -18.50 1.33 -17.80
CA THR A 92 -17.47 0.56 -17.11
C THR A 92 -16.21 1.41 -16.98
N VAL A 93 -15.89 1.85 -15.76
CA VAL A 93 -14.61 2.53 -15.46
C VAL A 93 -13.47 1.52 -15.65
N ASN A 94 -12.40 1.90 -16.34
CA ASN A 94 -11.22 1.04 -16.44
C ASN A 94 -10.45 1.06 -15.11
N VAL A 95 -10.86 0.18 -14.21
CA VAL A 95 -10.33 0.07 -12.85
C VAL A 95 -8.82 -0.25 -12.84
N ALA A 96 -8.33 -0.95 -13.86
CA ALA A 96 -6.93 -1.38 -13.93
C ALA A 96 -5.95 -0.19 -13.98
N ASP A 97 -6.26 0.85 -14.74
CA ASP A 97 -5.42 2.05 -14.84
C ASP A 97 -5.35 2.79 -13.49
N HIS A 98 -6.50 2.90 -12.81
CA HIS A 98 -6.59 3.54 -11.49
C HIS A 98 -5.89 2.74 -10.38
N VAL A 99 -5.81 1.42 -10.51
CA VAL A 99 -5.11 0.59 -9.52
C VAL A 99 -3.61 0.85 -9.55
N ALA A 100 -3.00 0.99 -10.73
CA ALA A 100 -1.56 1.25 -10.83
C ALA A 100 -1.20 2.58 -10.14
N ASP A 101 -1.98 3.63 -10.41
CA ASP A 101 -1.81 4.94 -9.76
C ASP A 101 -2.01 4.86 -8.25
N LEU A 102 -3.09 4.21 -7.78
CA LEU A 102 -3.39 4.05 -6.36
C LEU A 102 -2.28 3.29 -5.62
N VAL A 103 -1.76 2.21 -6.22
CA VAL A 103 -0.67 1.43 -5.64
C VAL A 103 0.61 2.26 -5.56
N SER A 104 0.94 3.00 -6.62
CA SER A 104 2.09 3.91 -6.62
C SER A 104 1.98 4.95 -5.51
N ASP A 105 0.84 5.62 -5.38
CA ASP A 105 0.61 6.63 -4.35
C ASP A 105 0.70 6.04 -2.93
N CYS A 106 0.10 4.85 -2.71
CA CYS A 106 0.23 4.12 -1.46
C CYS A 106 1.67 3.85 -1.05
N ILE A 107 2.50 3.39 -2.00
CA ILE A 107 3.87 3.00 -1.72
C ILE A 107 4.74 4.22 -1.44
N VAL A 108 4.56 5.31 -2.19
CA VAL A 108 5.27 6.58 -1.94
C VAL A 108 4.97 7.09 -0.53
N GLU A 109 3.70 7.05 -0.12
CA GLU A 109 3.30 7.50 1.22
C GLU A 109 3.85 6.60 2.32
N VAL A 110 3.86 5.27 2.12
CA VAL A 110 4.48 4.33 3.07
C VAL A 110 5.98 4.55 3.18
N ALA A 111 6.69 4.70 2.06
CA ALA A 111 8.12 4.97 2.09
C ALA A 111 8.43 6.27 2.87
N ASN A 112 7.67 7.34 2.62
CA ASN A 112 7.81 8.58 3.39
C ASN A 112 7.57 8.37 4.90
N ARG A 113 6.54 7.60 5.27
CA ARG A 113 6.22 7.31 6.68
C ARG A 113 7.29 6.44 7.35
N LEU A 114 7.80 5.43 6.66
CA LEU A 114 8.86 4.57 7.15
C LEU A 114 10.16 5.35 7.34
N ALA A 115 10.52 6.24 6.40
CA ALA A 115 11.66 7.16 6.57
C ALA A 115 11.52 8.04 7.82
N VAL A 116 10.31 8.59 8.08
CA VAL A 116 10.03 9.37 9.29
C VAL A 116 10.16 8.51 10.54
N HIS A 117 9.59 7.31 10.57
CA HIS A 117 9.73 6.39 11.70
C HIS A 117 11.19 5.98 11.96
N SER A 118 11.97 5.65 10.93
CA SER A 118 13.41 5.37 11.06
C SER A 118 14.17 6.56 11.63
N SER A 119 13.83 7.79 11.23
CA SER A 119 14.46 9.00 11.76
C SER A 119 14.10 9.28 13.22
N ILE A 120 12.87 8.98 13.65
CA ILE A 120 12.45 9.09 15.06
C ILE A 120 13.11 8.01 15.91
N ALA A 121 13.19 6.77 15.43
CA ALA A 121 13.87 5.67 16.12
C ALA A 121 15.37 5.93 16.27
N ALA A 122 16.02 6.51 15.26
CA ALA A 122 17.43 6.91 15.31
C ALA A 122 17.69 8.08 16.29
N MET A 123 16.74 9.01 16.44
CA MET A 123 16.81 10.09 17.43
C MET A 123 16.49 9.63 18.86
N ALA A 124 15.79 8.51 19.03
CA ALA A 124 15.44 7.95 20.32
C ALA A 124 16.57 7.11 20.97
N ILE A 125 17.72 6.93 20.31
CA ILE A 125 18.90 6.30 20.92
C ILE A 125 19.49 7.29 21.94
N PRO A 126 19.39 7.05 23.27
CA PRO A 126 20.13 7.85 24.23
C PRO A 126 21.60 7.50 24.04
N SER A 127 22.43 8.50 23.77
CA SER A 127 23.86 8.38 24.00
C SER A 127 24.07 8.29 25.52
N GLY A 128 24.19 7.08 26.06
CA GLY A 128 24.36 6.86 27.50
C GLY A 128 24.64 5.43 27.87
#